data_AF-A0AAU0YBT9-F1
#
_entry.id   AF-A0AAU0YBT9-F1
#
_cell.length_a   1.000
_cell.length_b   1.000
_cell.length_c   1.000
_cell.angle_alpha   90.00
_cell.angle_beta   90.00
_cell.angle_gamma   90.00
#
_symmetry.space_group_name_H-M   'P 1'
#
loop_
_entity.id
_entity.type
_entity.pdbx_description
1 polymer ?
#
loop_
_entity_poly.entity_id
_entity_poly.type
_entity_poly.pdbx_seq_one_letter_code
_entity_poly.pdbx_strand_id
1 'polypeptide(L)'
;MGLIEVVPGQVELVVRGAGSQAPTIRLFDWSRTDEFEVVFAVEAVDDGLRARIGAVTVTAWDGAGYLTEFLDGLARDFRGWEGERSWVNNELVVAATFGSGGHVCLSWTLLADVFSSGWECTVTTVIDAGEELTTVAADVQEFFRQG
;
A
#
# COMPACT_ATOMS: atom_id res chain seq x y z
N MET A 1 -7.71 -3.79 15.49
CA MET A 1 -6.48 -3.89 16.33
C MET A 1 -5.37 -4.43 15.43
N GLY A 2 -4.75 -3.56 14.64
CA GLY A 2 -3.60 -3.91 13.81
C GLY A 2 -2.36 -4.09 14.67
N LEU A 3 -1.62 -5.18 14.46
CA LEU A 3 -0.40 -5.50 15.20
C LEU A 3 0.79 -5.09 14.33
N ILE A 4 1.51 -4.06 14.74
CA ILE A 4 2.80 -3.70 14.15
C ILE A 4 3.84 -4.63 14.79
N GLU A 5 4.30 -5.63 14.05
CA GLU A 5 5.49 -6.41 14.45
C GLU A 5 6.72 -5.73 13.83
N VAL A 6 7.31 -4.78 14.56
CA VAL A 6 8.58 -4.15 14.17
C VAL A 6 9.72 -5.09 14.54
N VAL A 7 10.34 -5.72 13.54
CA VAL A 7 11.58 -6.50 13.74
C VAL A 7 12.77 -5.53 13.74
N PRO A 8 13.65 -5.53 14.75
CA PRO A 8 14.73 -4.55 14.85
C PRO A 8 15.77 -4.74 13.73
N GLY A 9 15.94 -3.73 12.88
CA GLY A 9 16.99 -3.64 11.86
C GLY A 9 16.51 -3.52 10.41
N GLN A 10 15.21 -3.72 10.15
CA GLN A 10 14.55 -3.51 8.86
C GLN A 10 13.23 -2.80 9.17
N VAL A 11 13.07 -1.56 8.70
CA VAL A 11 11.77 -0.89 8.82
C VAL A 11 10.83 -1.64 7.89
N GLU A 12 9.79 -2.25 8.45
CA GLU A 12 8.80 -3.02 7.71
C GLU A 12 7.41 -2.59 8.13
N LEU A 13 6.54 -2.46 7.14
CA LEU A 13 5.14 -2.13 7.35
C LEU A 13 4.27 -3.26 6.83
N VAL A 14 3.30 -3.66 7.63
CA VAL A 14 2.31 -4.69 7.29
C VAL A 14 0.92 -4.08 7.32
N VAL A 15 0.26 -4.01 6.16
CA VAL A 15 -1.15 -3.64 6.04
C VAL A 15 -1.96 -4.93 5.96
N ARG A 16 -2.94 -5.09 6.86
CA ARG A 16 -3.81 -6.28 6.92
C ARG A 16 -5.26 -5.85 7.02
N GLY A 17 -6.14 -6.52 6.28
CA GLY A 17 -7.59 -6.33 6.41
C GLY A 17 -8.18 -6.87 7.72
N ALA A 18 -9.44 -6.61 7.98
CA ALA A 18 -10.14 -7.15 9.14
C ALA A 18 -10.31 -8.68 9.05
N GLY A 19 -9.81 -9.42 10.05
CA GLY A 19 -9.98 -10.89 10.17
C GLY A 19 -8.66 -11.66 10.27
N SER A 20 -8.72 -12.92 10.71
CA SER A 20 -7.53 -13.77 10.93
C SER A 20 -6.96 -14.37 9.64
N GLN A 21 -7.74 -14.47 8.57
CA GLN A 21 -7.33 -14.92 7.23
C GLN A 21 -7.34 -13.77 6.22
N ALA A 22 -7.25 -12.52 6.69
CA ALA A 22 -7.28 -11.38 5.79
C ALA A 22 -5.98 -11.30 4.97
N PRO A 23 -6.06 -10.90 3.69
CA PRO A 23 -4.89 -10.64 2.87
C PRO A 23 -4.00 -9.60 3.55
N THR A 24 -2.71 -9.74 3.30
CA THR A 24 -1.66 -8.94 3.91
C THR A 24 -0.74 -8.38 2.84
N ILE A 25 -0.43 -7.09 2.95
CA ILE A 25 0.59 -6.39 2.17
C ILE A 25 1.73 -6.03 3.08
N ARG A 26 2.96 -6.31 2.65
CA ARG A 26 4.18 -5.92 3.36
C ARG A 26 5.01 -4.99 2.49
N LEU A 27 5.38 -3.84 3.03
CA LEU A 27 6.36 -2.91 2.46
C LEU A 27 7.64 -3.00 3.29
N PHE A 28 8.79 -3.14 2.64
CA PHE A 28 10.07 -3.38 3.31
C PHE A 28 11.24 -3.02 2.39
N ASP A 29 12.48 -3.17 2.87
CA ASP A 29 13.71 -2.86 2.10
C ASP A 29 13.69 -1.44 1.49
N TRP A 30 13.14 -0.47 2.23
CA TRP A 30 13.15 0.92 1.81
C TRP A 30 14.59 1.42 1.70
N SER A 31 14.86 2.15 0.62
CA SER A 31 16.09 2.90 0.45
C SER A 31 15.84 4.13 -0.41
N ARG A 32 16.63 5.17 -0.18
CA ARG A 32 16.70 6.33 -1.06
C ARG A 32 17.88 6.16 -2.01
N THR A 33 17.61 6.08 -3.32
CA THR A 33 18.66 5.98 -4.34
C THR A 33 19.35 7.33 -4.53
N ASP A 34 18.55 8.40 -4.61
CA ASP A 34 19.00 9.80 -4.71
C ASP A 34 17.96 10.78 -4.15
N GLU A 35 18.15 12.09 -4.34
CA GLU A 35 17.26 13.11 -3.76
C GLU A 35 15.82 13.09 -4.31
N PHE A 36 15.58 12.44 -5.46
CA PHE A 36 14.31 12.37 -6.15
C PHE A 36 13.75 10.96 -6.28
N GLU A 37 14.51 9.92 -5.95
CA GLU A 37 14.13 8.52 -6.16
C GLU A 37 14.21 7.72 -4.85
N VAL A 38 13.10 7.03 -4.54
CA VAL A 38 13.04 6.04 -3.46
C VAL A 38 12.62 4.68 -4.02
N VAL A 39 13.15 3.63 -3.43
CA VAL A 39 12.86 2.24 -3.81
C VAL A 39 12.49 1.46 -2.56
N PHE A 40 11.48 0.60 -2.68
CA PHE A 40 11.11 -0.36 -1.64
C PHE A 40 10.61 -1.66 -2.26
N ALA A 41 10.63 -2.75 -1.50
CA ALA A 41 10.03 -4.01 -1.90
C ALA A 41 8.58 -4.12 -1.39
N VAL A 42 7.73 -4.83 -2.15
CA VAL A 42 6.35 -5.12 -1.75
C VAL A 42 6.07 -6.62 -1.88
N GLU A 43 5.38 -7.18 -0.89
CA GLU A 43 4.93 -8.57 -0.88
C GLU A 43 3.44 -8.63 -0.55
N ALA A 44 2.67 -9.32 -1.38
CA ALA A 44 1.27 -9.64 -1.18
C ALA A 44 1.12 -11.11 -0.77
N VAL A 45 0.35 -11.35 0.30
CA VAL A 45 0.06 -12.68 0.82
C VAL A 45 -1.44 -12.83 1.03
N ASP A 46 -2.01 -13.92 0.53
CA ASP A 46 -3.38 -14.37 0.79
C ASP A 46 -3.42 -15.91 0.83
N ASP A 47 -4.58 -16.51 1.08
CA ASP A 47 -4.74 -17.97 1.12
C ASP A 47 -4.31 -18.62 -0.21
N GLY A 48 -3.19 -19.34 -0.18
CA GLY A 48 -2.59 -19.98 -1.36
C GLY A 48 -1.85 -19.03 -2.31
N LEU A 49 -1.72 -17.74 -1.98
CA LEU A 49 -1.10 -16.72 -2.83
C LEU A 49 0.07 -16.04 -2.11
N ARG A 50 1.22 -15.96 -2.79
CA ARG A 50 2.34 -15.12 -2.40
C ARG A 50 2.98 -14.51 -3.64
N ALA A 51 2.94 -13.20 -3.75
CA ALA A 51 3.52 -12.44 -4.86
C ALA A 51 4.45 -11.35 -4.31
N ARG A 52 5.59 -11.14 -4.98
CA ARG A 52 6.60 -10.18 -4.51
C ARG A 52 7.23 -9.41 -5.67
N ILE A 53 7.31 -8.09 -5.50
CA ILE A 53 8.16 -7.21 -6.29
C ILE A 53 9.35 -6.80 -5.44
N GLY A 54 10.56 -6.92 -6.00
CA GLY A 54 11.80 -6.62 -5.29
C GLY A 54 12.16 -5.14 -5.24
N ALA A 55 11.64 -4.34 -6.18
CA ALA A 55 11.88 -2.91 -6.28
C ALA A 55 10.67 -2.23 -6.93
N VAL A 56 9.95 -1.44 -6.15
CA VAL A 56 8.97 -0.44 -6.60
C VAL A 56 9.69 0.89 -6.56
N THR A 57 9.78 1.56 -7.70
CA THR A 57 10.53 2.82 -7.81
C THR A 57 9.56 3.98 -7.84
N VAL A 58 9.68 4.89 -6.87
CA VAL A 58 8.87 6.12 -6.80
C VAL A 58 9.79 7.32 -6.96
N THR A 59 9.49 8.14 -7.97
CA THR A 59 10.25 9.33 -8.32
C THR A 59 9.45 10.61 -8.07
N ALA A 60 10.14 11.72 -7.85
CA ALA A 60 9.51 13.03 -7.71
C ALA A 60 8.77 13.51 -8.97
N TRP A 61 8.94 12.83 -10.11
CA TRP A 61 8.28 13.14 -11.38
C TRP A 61 7.14 12.17 -11.72
N ASP A 62 6.87 11.17 -10.87
CA ASP A 62 5.70 10.33 -11.04
C ASP A 62 4.44 11.20 -10.95
N GLY A 63 3.66 11.22 -12.04
CA GLY A 63 2.45 12.04 -12.13
C GLY A 63 1.37 11.68 -11.09
N ALA A 64 1.51 10.52 -10.43
CA ALA A 64 0.64 10.06 -9.36
C ALA A 64 0.99 10.65 -7.97
N GLY A 65 2.15 11.32 -7.82
CA GLY A 65 2.64 11.80 -6.53
C GLY A 65 3.06 10.66 -5.60
N TYR A 66 3.21 10.94 -4.31
CA TYR A 66 3.61 9.92 -3.34
C TYR A 66 2.42 9.10 -2.83
N LEU A 67 2.62 7.80 -2.60
CA LEU A 67 1.62 6.91 -2.00
C LEU A 67 1.12 7.44 -0.64
N THR A 68 2.01 8.10 0.13
CA THR A 68 1.68 8.73 1.41
C THR A 68 0.63 9.83 1.27
N GLU A 69 0.70 10.65 0.23
CA GLU A 69 -0.25 11.73 -0.03
C GLU A 69 -1.60 11.18 -0.46
N PHE A 70 -1.61 10.10 -1.26
CA PHE A 70 -2.82 9.40 -1.64
C PHE A 70 -3.57 8.86 -0.42
N LEU A 71 -2.90 8.09 0.45
CA LEU A 71 -3.52 7.50 1.63
C LEU A 71 -3.98 8.57 2.64
N ASP A 72 -3.20 9.63 2.83
CA ASP A 72 -3.58 10.78 3.68
C ASP A 72 -4.84 11.48 3.13
N GLY A 73 -4.95 11.63 1.80
CA GLY A 73 -6.14 12.14 1.14
C GLY A 73 -7.37 11.26 1.37
N LEU A 74 -7.24 9.94 1.31
CA LEU A 74 -8.33 9.01 1.64
C LEU A 74 -8.76 9.13 3.11
N ALA A 75 -7.79 9.20 4.04
CA ALA A 75 -8.05 9.33 5.47
C ALA A 75 -8.77 10.66 5.82
N ARG A 76 -8.46 11.76 5.12
CA ARG A 76 -9.17 13.04 5.28
C ARG A 76 -10.62 12.96 4.80
N ASP A 77 -10.88 12.17 3.76
CA ASP A 77 -12.22 11.95 3.19
C ASP A 77 -12.93 10.73 3.80
N PHE A 78 -12.64 10.38 5.07
CA PHE A 78 -13.23 9.23 5.79
C PHE A 78 -14.77 9.20 5.83
N ARG A 79 -15.44 10.32 5.54
CA ARG A 79 -16.91 10.41 5.47
C ARG A 79 -17.49 9.76 4.21
N GLY A 80 -16.63 9.43 3.25
CA GLY A 80 -17.00 8.77 2.00
C GLY A 80 -16.69 9.62 0.77
N TRP A 81 -16.48 8.90 -0.33
CA TRP A 81 -16.37 9.45 -1.68
C TRP A 81 -17.11 8.55 -2.66
N GLU A 82 -17.48 9.09 -3.81
CA GLU A 82 -18.06 8.30 -4.90
C GLU A 82 -16.97 7.77 -5.83
N GLY A 83 -17.17 6.55 -6.33
CA GLY A 83 -16.29 5.92 -7.30
C GLY A 83 -14.99 5.37 -6.70
N GLU A 84 -14.07 5.03 -7.61
CA GLU A 84 -12.73 4.54 -7.28
C GLU A 84 -11.73 5.70 -7.33
N ARG A 85 -10.81 5.71 -6.37
CA ARG A 85 -9.61 6.54 -6.39
C ARG A 85 -8.41 5.63 -6.50
N SER A 86 -7.45 5.95 -7.34
CA SER A 86 -6.27 5.12 -7.53
C SER A 86 -4.98 5.94 -7.51
N TRP A 87 -3.96 5.35 -6.94
CA TRP A 87 -2.57 5.72 -7.10
C TRP A 87 -1.89 4.66 -7.97
N VAL A 88 -1.21 5.10 -9.03
CA VAL A 88 -0.67 4.22 -10.08
C VAL A 88 0.82 4.49 -10.20
N ASN A 89 1.61 3.45 -10.03
CA ASN A 89 3.03 3.39 -10.34
C ASN A 89 3.29 2.19 -11.26
N ASN A 90 4.51 2.08 -11.79
CA ASN A 90 4.87 1.02 -12.72
C ASN A 90 4.70 -0.36 -12.09
N GLU A 91 5.23 -0.59 -10.89
CA GLU A 91 5.21 -1.93 -10.28
C GLU A 91 4.05 -2.14 -9.29
N LEU A 92 3.36 -1.06 -8.91
CA LEU A 92 2.32 -1.09 -7.89
C LEU A 92 1.17 -0.13 -8.20
N VAL A 93 -0.06 -0.66 -8.15
CA VAL A 93 -1.30 0.13 -8.17
C VAL A 93 -2.03 -0.06 -6.87
N VAL A 94 -2.48 1.04 -6.27
CA VAL A 94 -3.32 1.04 -5.07
C VAL A 94 -4.64 1.72 -5.40
N ALA A 95 -5.71 0.95 -5.45
CA ALA A 95 -7.06 1.45 -5.69
C ALA A 95 -7.90 1.41 -4.41
N ALA A 96 -8.75 2.40 -4.23
CA ALA A 96 -9.57 2.57 -3.05
C ALA A 96 -11.02 2.85 -3.43
N THR A 97 -11.93 2.06 -2.87
CA THR A 97 -13.38 2.30 -2.97
C THR A 97 -13.98 2.40 -1.58
N PHE A 98 -14.87 3.38 -1.40
CA PHE A 98 -15.61 3.54 -0.15
C PHE A 98 -16.85 2.64 -0.19
N GLY A 99 -16.89 1.64 0.68
CA GLY A 99 -17.99 0.71 0.83
C GLY A 99 -19.08 1.23 1.75
N SER A 100 -20.26 0.60 1.68
CA SER A 100 -21.29 0.82 2.68
C SER A 100 -20.82 0.33 4.06
N GLY A 101 -21.28 1.00 5.13
CA GLY A 101 -20.90 0.65 6.50
C GLY A 101 -19.62 1.31 7.03
N GLY A 102 -19.02 2.24 6.28
CA GLY A 102 -17.82 2.95 6.74
C GLY A 102 -16.53 2.15 6.57
N HIS A 103 -16.50 1.27 5.57
CA HIS A 103 -15.31 0.49 5.22
C HIS A 103 -14.69 1.00 3.93
N VAL A 104 -13.38 0.84 3.82
CA VAL A 104 -12.63 1.10 2.58
C VAL A 104 -12.00 -0.20 2.11
N CYS A 105 -12.25 -0.53 0.85
CA CYS A 105 -11.56 -1.61 0.16
C CYS A 105 -10.32 -1.03 -0.51
N LEU A 106 -9.14 -1.40 -0.03
CA LEU A 106 -7.86 -1.09 -0.66
C LEU A 106 -7.39 -2.30 -1.48
N SER A 107 -7.39 -2.16 -2.79
CA SER A 107 -6.88 -3.16 -3.73
C SER A 107 -5.45 -2.81 -4.09
N TRP A 108 -4.55 -3.77 -3.92
CA TRP A 108 -3.13 -3.65 -4.16
C TRP A 108 -2.77 -4.58 -5.31
N THR A 109 -2.42 -3.99 -6.46
CA THR A 109 -2.05 -4.74 -7.66
C THR A 109 -0.55 -4.64 -7.87
N LEU A 110 0.14 -5.77 -7.77
CA LEU A 110 1.58 -5.90 -8.04
C LEU A 110 1.78 -6.31 -9.50
N LEU A 111 2.69 -5.62 -10.19
CA LEU A 111 2.99 -5.80 -11.61
C LEU A 111 4.47 -6.18 -11.76
N ALA A 112 4.76 -7.38 -12.27
CA ALA A 112 6.13 -7.88 -12.40
C ALA A 112 6.95 -7.18 -13.49
N ASP A 113 6.26 -6.75 -14.55
CA ASP A 113 6.85 -6.03 -15.68
C ASP A 113 5.73 -5.36 -16.48
N VAL A 114 5.77 -4.04 -16.58
CA VAL A 114 4.78 -3.24 -17.32
C VAL A 114 4.96 -3.34 -18.84
N PHE A 115 6.16 -3.70 -19.29
CA PHE A 115 6.55 -3.70 -20.70
C PHE A 115 6.64 -5.11 -21.31
N SER A 116 6.42 -6.16 -20.51
CA SER A 116 6.38 -7.54 -20.99
C SER A 116 5.13 -8.29 -20.49
N SER A 117 4.98 -9.56 -20.90
CA SER A 117 3.91 -10.45 -20.40
C SER A 117 4.24 -10.98 -19.00
N GLY A 118 4.53 -10.07 -18.07
CA GLY A 118 4.76 -10.37 -16.66
C GLY A 118 3.48 -10.86 -15.97
N TRP A 119 3.61 -11.28 -14.71
CA TRP A 119 2.45 -11.60 -13.89
C TRP A 119 1.87 -10.33 -13.27
N GLU A 120 0.55 -10.37 -13.05
CA GLU A 120 -0.19 -9.39 -12.26
C GLU A 120 -0.85 -10.14 -11.10
N CYS A 121 -0.88 -9.51 -9.93
CA CYS A 121 -1.54 -10.05 -8.75
C CYS A 121 -2.24 -8.94 -7.99
N THR A 122 -3.54 -9.09 -7.74
CA THR A 122 -4.31 -8.16 -6.91
C THR A 122 -4.78 -8.84 -5.63
N VAL A 123 -4.55 -8.19 -4.49
CA VAL A 123 -5.16 -8.54 -3.20
C VAL A 123 -5.92 -7.34 -2.65
N THR A 124 -7.03 -7.58 -1.96
CA THR A 124 -7.88 -6.49 -1.44
C THR A 124 -7.99 -6.58 0.08
N THR A 125 -7.48 -5.57 0.77
CA THR A 125 -7.64 -5.40 2.22
C THR A 125 -8.86 -4.53 2.50
N VAL A 126 -9.76 -5.00 3.38
CA VAL A 126 -10.91 -4.21 3.86
C VAL A 126 -10.58 -3.68 5.25
N ILE A 127 -10.66 -2.37 5.43
CA ILE A 127 -10.36 -1.68 6.69
C ILE A 127 -11.46 -0.67 7.04
N ASP A 128 -11.56 -0.30 8.31
CA ASP A 128 -12.37 0.85 8.72
C ASP A 128 -11.88 2.15 8.06
N ALA A 129 -12.82 2.93 7.52
CA ALA A 129 -12.53 4.15 6.79
C ALA A 129 -11.99 5.29 7.66
N GLY A 130 -12.21 5.23 8.97
CA GLY A 130 -11.78 6.24 9.93
C GLY A 130 -10.47 5.86 10.58
N GLU A 131 -10.55 5.09 11.68
CA GLU A 131 -9.41 4.84 12.55
C GLU A 131 -8.36 3.99 11.84
N GLU A 132 -8.75 2.86 11.24
CA GLU A 132 -7.79 1.95 10.62
C GLU A 132 -7.12 2.57 9.39
N LEU A 133 -7.86 3.28 8.53
CA LEU A 133 -7.27 4.01 7.40
C LEU A 133 -6.32 5.13 7.85
N THR A 134 -6.66 5.85 8.92
CA THR A 134 -5.77 6.88 9.48
C THR A 134 -4.48 6.27 10.02
N THR A 135 -4.57 5.13 10.71
CA THR A 135 -3.40 4.38 11.18
C THR A 135 -2.55 3.90 10.01
N VAL A 136 -3.16 3.30 8.98
CA VAL A 136 -2.43 2.88 7.77
C VAL A 136 -1.72 4.06 7.10
N ALA A 137 -2.38 5.21 6.94
CA ALA A 137 -1.76 6.39 6.36
C ALA A 137 -0.56 6.88 7.19
N ALA A 138 -0.69 6.92 8.52
CA ALA A 138 0.38 7.32 9.43
C ALA A 138 1.55 6.33 9.41
N ASP A 139 1.28 5.04 9.42
CA ASP A 139 2.30 4.00 9.42
C ASP A 139 3.07 3.96 8.09
N VAL A 140 2.39 4.17 6.95
CA VAL A 140 3.06 4.34 5.65
C VAL A 140 3.93 5.60 5.65
N GLN A 141 3.44 6.73 6.16
CA GLN A 141 4.26 7.93 6.29
C GLN A 141 5.51 7.69 7.14
N GLU A 142 5.38 6.96 8.25
CA GLU A 142 6.48 6.64 9.12
C GLU A 142 7.49 5.70 8.46
N PHE A 143 7.03 4.70 7.71
CA PHE A 143 7.87 3.80 6.91
C PHE A 143 8.76 4.59 5.93
N PHE A 144 8.18 5.53 5.17
CA PHE A 144 8.94 6.37 4.22
C PHE A 144 9.82 7.44 4.90
N ARG A 145 9.60 7.72 6.19
CA ARG A 145 10.38 8.70 6.98
C ARG A 145 11.58 8.07 7.71
N GLN A 146 11.41 6.84 8.20
CA GLN A 146 12.44 6.13 8.99
C GLN A 146 13.45 5.37 8.16
N GLY A 147 13.08 5.01 6.92
CA GLY A 147 14.03 4.43 6.00
C GLY A 147 15.23 5.35 5.75
#